data_AF-A0A419WN39-F1
#
_entry.id   AF-A0A419WN39-F1
#
_cell.length_a   1.000
_cell.length_b   1.000
_cell.length_c   1.000
_cell.angle_alpha   90.00
_cell.angle_beta   90.00
_cell.angle_gamma   90.00
#
_symmetry.space_group_name_H-M   'P 1'
#
loop_
_entity.id
_entity.type
_entity.pdbx_description
1 polymer ?
#
loop_
_entity_poly.entity_id
_entity_poly.type
_entity_poly.pdbx_seq_one_letter_code
_entity_poly.pdbx_strand_id
1 'polypeptide(L)'
;MKNKFAILSIVLSGISICCTLKVNYDLWNRYVSLTSGKTKALYGLTELLEYGYQYDYSIFGVLSLVLLIISIRKSEKRSLIILGALLAIFSIVVVYLRLWKLFI
;
A
#
# COMPACT_ATOMS: atom_id res chain seq x y z
N MET A 1 12.21 -7.37 24.63
CA MET A 1 12.76 -7.41 23.26
C MET A 1 13.06 -5.99 22.84
N LYS A 2 14.26 -5.73 22.34
CA LYS A 2 14.62 -4.43 21.75
C LYS A 2 13.89 -4.26 20.40
N ASN A 3 13.57 -3.03 20.00
CA ASN A 3 13.08 -2.65 18.67
C ASN A 3 11.69 -3.19 18.26
N LYS A 4 10.80 -3.47 19.22
CA LYS A 4 9.49 -4.10 18.93
C LYS A 4 8.63 -3.21 18.04
N PHE A 5 8.62 -1.91 18.26
CA PHE A 5 7.71 -0.99 17.59
C PHE A 5 8.17 -0.71 16.15
N ALA A 6 9.47 -0.53 15.93
CA ALA A 6 10.03 -0.38 14.60
C ALA A 6 9.82 -1.64 13.73
N ILE A 7 10.01 -2.83 14.30
CA ILE A 7 9.75 -4.09 13.58
C ILE A 7 8.26 -4.21 13.23
N LEU A 8 7.37 -3.91 14.18
CA LEU A 8 5.93 -3.96 13.93
C LEU A 8 5.50 -2.98 12.84
N SER A 9 6.04 -1.75 12.85
CA SER A 9 5.84 -0.76 11.79
C SER A 9 6.27 -1.31 10.42
N ILE A 10 7.48 -1.88 10.32
CA ILE A 10 7.99 -2.48 9.07
C ILE A 10 7.06 -3.59 8.56
N VAL A 11 6.63 -4.49 9.44
CA VAL A 11 5.71 -5.59 9.09
C VAL A 11 4.37 -5.04 8.60
N LEU A 12 3.80 -4.06 9.30
CA LEU A 12 2.52 -3.46 8.95
C LEU A 12 2.58 -2.74 7.59
N SER A 13 3.66 -2.00 7.33
CA SER A 13 3.92 -1.39 6.01
C SER A 13 4.05 -2.46 4.93
N GLY A 14 4.74 -3.56 5.19
CA GLY A 14 4.87 -4.68 4.26
C GLY A 14 3.52 -5.30 3.90
N ILE A 15 2.66 -5.55 4.89
CA ILE A 15 1.29 -6.05 4.68
C ILE A 15 0.50 -5.08 3.80
N SER A 16 0.54 -3.77 4.10
CA SER A 16 -0.13 -2.73 3.31
C SER A 16 0.30 -2.75 1.84
N ILE A 17 1.60 -2.89 1.58
CA ILE A 17 2.15 -2.95 0.22
C ILE A 17 1.68 -4.22 -0.49
N CYS A 18 1.78 -5.39 0.14
CA CYS A 18 1.34 -6.65 -0.44
C CYS A 18 -0.16 -6.66 -0.80
N CYS A 19 -1.01 -6.15 0.09
CA CYS A 19 -2.45 -6.00 -0.18
C CYS A 19 -2.69 -5.08 -1.37
N THR A 20 -2.02 -3.93 -1.42
CA THR A 20 -2.16 -2.97 -2.52
C THR A 20 -1.70 -3.54 -3.86
N LEU A 21 -0.57 -4.26 -3.87
CA LEU A 21 -0.05 -4.93 -5.07
C LEU A 21 -1.02 -6.00 -5.58
N LYS A 22 -1.62 -6.78 -4.66
CA LYS A 22 -2.64 -7.77 -5.03
C LYS A 22 -3.83 -7.11 -5.72
N VAL A 23 -4.36 -6.01 -5.16
CA VAL A 23 -5.46 -5.29 -5.79
C VAL A 23 -5.08 -4.76 -7.17
N ASN A 24 -3.89 -4.16 -7.32
CA ASN A 24 -3.42 -3.68 -8.62
C ASN A 24 -3.21 -4.81 -9.63
N TYR A 25 -2.77 -5.98 -9.19
CA TYR A 25 -2.64 -7.17 -10.04
C TYR A 25 -4.01 -7.69 -10.50
N ASP A 26 -4.98 -7.77 -9.59
CA ASP A 26 -6.35 -8.18 -9.91
C ASP A 26 -7.01 -7.19 -10.90
N LEU A 27 -6.79 -5.88 -10.71
CA LEU A 27 -7.21 -4.82 -11.63
C LEU A 27 -6.61 -4.99 -13.02
N TRP A 28 -5.31 -5.28 -13.11
CA TRP A 28 -4.63 -5.49 -14.38
C TRP A 28 -5.16 -6.75 -15.11
N ASN A 29 -5.28 -7.87 -14.40
CA ASN A 29 -5.80 -9.12 -14.98
C ASN A 29 -7.23 -8.95 -15.54
N ARG A 30 -8.10 -8.22 -14.82
CA ARG A 30 -9.43 -7.88 -15.33
C ARG A 30 -9.38 -6.95 -16.54
N TYR A 31 -8.50 -5.95 -16.54
CA TYR A 31 -8.36 -5.05 -17.69
C TYR A 31 -7.90 -5.78 -18.96
N VAL A 32 -6.95 -6.71 -18.82
CA VAL A 32 -6.41 -7.49 -19.94
C VAL A 32 -7.43 -8.49 -20.47
N SER A 33 -8.26 -9.08 -19.61
CA SER A 33 -9.29 -10.06 -20.02
C SER A 33 -10.49 -9.44 -20.74
N LEU A 34 -10.70 -8.13 -20.63
CA LEU A 34 -11.73 -7.41 -21.37
C LEU A 34 -11.40 -7.38 -22.88
N THR A 35 -12.23 -8.03 -23.69
CA THR A 35 -12.01 -8.15 -25.15
C THR A 35 -12.46 -6.92 -25.94
N SER A 36 -13.40 -6.12 -25.40
CA SER A 36 -13.98 -4.96 -26.11
C SER A 36 -13.42 -3.62 -25.62
N GLY A 37 -12.97 -2.78 -26.56
CA GLY A 37 -12.42 -1.44 -26.26
C GLY A 37 -13.41 -0.48 -25.59
N LYS A 38 -14.72 -0.63 -25.86
CA LYS A 38 -15.78 0.12 -25.16
C LYS A 38 -15.85 -0.21 -23.67
N THR A 39 -15.66 -1.48 -23.32
CA THR A 39 -15.64 -1.94 -21.92
C THR A 39 -14.38 -1.47 -21.21
N LYS A 40 -13.24 -1.40 -21.91
CA LYS A 40 -12.01 -0.80 -21.38
C LYS A 40 -12.15 0.70 -21.08
N ALA A 41 -12.90 1.45 -21.91
CA ALA A 41 -13.17 2.86 -21.65
C ALA A 41 -14.06 3.08 -20.42
N LEU A 42 -15.07 2.22 -20.22
CA LEU A 42 -15.92 2.25 -19.03
C LEU A 42 -15.18 1.76 -17.76
N TYR A 43 -14.11 0.98 -17.94
CA TYR A 43 -13.37 0.34 -16.86
C TYR A 43 -12.81 1.32 -15.83
N GLY A 44 -12.43 2.53 -16.25
CA GLY A 44 -11.95 3.57 -15.33
C GLY A 44 -13.03 4.07 -14.36
N LEU A 45 -14.32 3.93 -14.70
CA LEU A 45 -15.44 4.24 -13.81
C LEU A 45 -15.74 3.07 -12.87
N THR A 46 -15.71 1.84 -13.38
CA THR A 46 -15.92 0.64 -12.56
C THR A 46 -14.76 0.36 -11.61
N GLU A 47 -13.54 0.79 -11.97
CA GLU A 47 -12.35 0.77 -11.10
C GLU A 47 -12.65 1.44 -9.75
N LEU A 48 -13.21 2.65 -9.76
CA LEU A 48 -13.45 3.40 -8.53
C LEU A 48 -14.56 2.78 -7.66
N LEU A 49 -15.57 2.18 -8.30
CA LEU A 49 -16.71 1.55 -7.64
C LEU A 49 -16.37 0.17 -7.07
N GLU A 50 -15.66 -0.67 -7.82
CA GLU A 50 -15.33 -2.04 -7.39
C GLU A 50 -14.06 -2.11 -6.54
N TYR A 51 -13.10 -1.22 -6.77
CA TYR A 51 -11.77 -1.26 -6.14
C TYR A 51 -11.47 -0.05 -5.26
N GLY A 52 -12.46 0.81 -5.00
CA GLY A 52 -12.32 1.93 -4.05
C GLY A 52 -11.92 1.50 -2.64
N TYR A 53 -12.21 0.25 -2.24
CA TYR A 53 -11.75 -0.32 -0.97
C TYR A 53 -10.22 -0.39 -0.85
N GLN A 54 -9.47 -0.25 -1.96
CA GLN A 54 -8.01 -0.17 -1.92
C GLN A 54 -7.53 0.98 -1.02
N TYR A 55 -8.28 2.09 -0.99
CA TYR A 55 -7.93 3.25 -0.16
C TYR A 55 -8.00 2.95 1.33
N ASP A 56 -8.81 1.97 1.74
CA ASP A 56 -8.90 1.54 3.15
C ASP A 56 -7.58 0.90 3.62
N TYR A 57 -6.77 0.34 2.71
CA TYR A 57 -5.44 -0.18 3.07
C TYR A 57 -4.46 0.93 3.49
N SER A 58 -4.72 2.20 3.17
CA SER A 58 -3.92 3.33 3.67
C SER A 58 -3.93 3.43 5.20
N ILE A 59 -4.96 2.90 5.87
CA ILE A 59 -5.05 2.82 7.34
C ILE A 59 -3.85 2.05 7.91
N PHE A 60 -3.40 0.98 7.26
CA PHE A 60 -2.21 0.24 7.70
C PHE A 60 -0.93 1.07 7.57
N GLY A 61 -0.81 1.90 6.53
CA GLY A 61 0.28 2.86 6.39
C GLY A 61 0.28 3.91 7.50
N VAL A 62 -0.89 4.47 7.83
CA VAL A 62 -1.04 5.45 8.92
C VAL A 62 -0.72 4.83 10.28
N LEU A 63 -1.25 3.63 10.57
CA LEU A 63 -0.94 2.91 11.81
C LEU A 63 0.56 2.60 11.92
N SER A 64 1.21 2.29 10.81
CA SER A 64 2.66 2.09 10.77
C SER A 64 3.43 3.36 11.16
N LEU A 65 3.00 4.54 10.69
CA LEU A 65 3.59 5.82 11.10
C LEU A 65 3.41 6.09 12.60
N VAL A 66 2.24 5.77 13.17
CA VAL A 66 2.02 5.91 14.62
C VAL A 66 2.98 5.03 15.42
N LEU A 67 3.14 3.76 15.02
CA LEU A 67 4.10 2.84 15.64
C LEU A 67 5.54 3.35 15.51
N LEU A 68 5.87 3.94 14.38
CA LEU A 68 7.18 4.54 14.14
C LEU A 68 7.45 5.72 15.08
N ILE A 69 6.48 6.60 15.31
CA ILE A 69 6.60 7.71 16.28
C ILE A 69 6.87 7.16 17.69
N ILE A 70 6.19 6.08 18.08
CA ILE A 70 6.42 5.41 19.37
C ILE A 70 7.85 4.85 19.44
N SER A 71 8.35 4.26 18.34
CA SER A 71 9.72 3.72 18.27
C SER A 71 10.80 4.79 18.46
N ILE A 72 10.57 6.01 17.95
CA ILE A 72 11.44 7.17 18.15
C ILE A 72 11.48 7.56 19.62
N ARG A 73 10.32 7.66 20.28
CA ARG A 73 10.22 7.98 21.71
C ARG A 73 10.91 6.93 22.60
N LYS A 74 10.94 5.67 22.16
CA LYS A 74 11.59 4.55 22.86
C LYS A 74 13.09 4.41 22.55
N SER A 75 13.67 5.33 21.77
CA SER A 75 15.09 5.30 21.38
C SER A 75 15.51 3.95 20.77
N GLU A 76 14.63 3.37 19.94
CA GLU A 76 14.93 2.14 19.20
C GLU A 76 16.02 2.39 18.13
N LYS A 77 16.54 1.30 17.54
CA LYS A 77 17.68 1.38 16.61
C LYS A 77 17.38 2.32 15.43
N ARG A 78 18.19 3.37 15.28
CA ARG A 78 18.02 4.41 14.25
C ARG A 78 17.90 3.88 12.82
N SER A 79 18.65 2.83 12.47
CA SER A 79 18.56 2.20 11.13
C SER A 79 17.18 1.60 10.86
N LEU A 80 16.53 1.01 11.87
CA LEU A 80 15.19 0.43 11.74
C LEU A 80 14.13 1.52 11.67
N ILE A 81 14.32 2.62 12.39
CA ILE A 81 13.43 3.78 12.32
C ILE A 81 13.47 4.40 10.92
N ILE A 82 14.65 4.57 10.33
CA ILE A 82 14.78 5.11 8.96
C ILE A 82 14.13 4.16 7.95
N LEU A 83 14.39 2.85 8.06
CA LEU A 83 13.78 1.85 7.18
C LEU A 83 12.25 1.84 7.31
N GLY A 84 11.73 1.87 8.54
CA GLY A 84 10.29 1.94 8.81
C GLY A 84 9.64 3.21 8.27
N ALA A 85 10.31 4.36 8.38
CA ALA A 85 9.85 5.62 7.80
C ALA A 85 9.70 5.53 6.29
N LEU A 86 10.75 5.04 5.60
CA LEU A 86 10.75 4.88 4.15
C LEU A 86 9.63 3.94 3.71
N LEU A 87 9.48 2.80 4.38
CA LEU A 87 8.43 1.82 4.07
C LEU A 87 7.02 2.34 4.34
N ALA A 88 6.80 3.09 5.42
CA ALA A 88 5.49 3.64 5.75
C ALA A 88 5.07 4.76 4.79
N ILE A 89 6.00 5.64 4.41
CA ILE A 89 5.73 6.65 3.37
C ILE A 89 5.44 5.95 2.04
N PHE A 90 6.28 4.99 1.68
CA PHE A 90 6.12 4.24 0.44
C PHE A 90 4.79 3.48 0.39
N SER A 91 4.38 2.83 1.48
CA SER A 91 3.10 2.09 1.52
C SER A 91 1.90 3.01 1.30
N ILE A 92 1.90 4.20 1.92
CA ILE A 92 0.83 5.19 1.71
C ILE A 92 0.82 5.66 0.25
N VAL A 93 1.97 6.04 -0.30
CA VAL A 93 2.06 6.52 -1.69
C VAL A 93 1.58 5.46 -2.67
N VAL A 94 2.02 4.21 -2.49
CA VAL A 94 1.65 3.08 -3.35
C VAL A 94 0.15 2.82 -3.39
N VAL A 95 -0.58 3.04 -2.28
CA VAL A 95 -2.05 2.91 -2.24
C VAL A 95 -2.74 3.86 -3.21
N TYR A 96 -2.24 5.08 -3.37
CA TYR A 96 -2.83 6.09 -4.26
C TYR A 96 -2.28 6.05 -5.69
N LEU A 97 -1.14 5.39 -5.89
CA LEU A 97 -0.64 5.14 -7.24
C LEU A 97 -1.50 4.06 -7.90
N ARG A 98 -2.05 4.38 -9.07
CA ARG A 98 -2.71 3.41 -9.95
C ARG A 98 -1.64 2.57 -10.67
N LEU A 99 -0.89 1.77 -9.90
CA LEU A 99 0.25 0.98 -10.39
C LEU A 99 -0.14 0.03 -11.52
N TRP A 100 -1.39 -0.41 -11.57
CA TRP A 100 -1.89 -1.26 -12.66
C TRP A 100 -1.75 -0.60 -14.06
N LYS A 101 -1.76 0.74 -14.14
CA LYS A 101 -1.52 1.46 -15.40
C LYS A 101 -0.08 1.37 -15.89
N LEU A 102 0.88 1.04 -15.03
CA LEU A 102 2.27 0.82 -15.41
C LEU A 102 2.48 -0.55 -16.08
N PHE A 103 1.52 -1.48 -15.95
CA PHE A 103 1.56 -2.80 -16.59
C PHE A 103 0.93 -2.83 -17.98
N ILE A 104 0.47 -1.68 -18.50
CA ILE A 104 -0.14 -1.49 -19.83
C ILE A 104 0.83 -0.70 -20.69
#